data_AF-A0A836RTB6-F1
#
_entry.id   AF-A0A836RTB6-F1
#
_cell.length_a   1.000
_cell.length_b   1.000
_cell.length_c   1.000
_cell.angle_alpha   90.00
_cell.angle_beta   90.00
_cell.angle_gamma   90.00
#
_symmetry.space_group_name_H-M   'P 1'
#
loop_
_entity.id
_entity.type
_entity.pdbx_description
1 polymer ?
#
loop_
_entity_poly.entity_id
_entity_poly.type
_entity_poly.pdbx_seq_one_letter_code
_entity_poly.pdbx_strand_id
1 'polypeptide(L)'
;MGRRILQIILILTGLSASILEAQTDSLISLWAEFSKDDPDFIERIQELNEHPVHLNSADKKELLSIPLLTPFQADSILALREKLGVFRSKRQIRSILGNRYYELIKALVTIHSQPQKNGAFIHKNYFPLSGKYEASRFLGSLIYDYNKLYYIFSKHLKVGLITQKDAGETSIFDYLSGYIEYKHSSLHILAGSYKLEYGEGLLFSDPFGRQKSSMATLPFRSSIGGARPTLSSSENMNQFGLFGEVRVFSLFRWQVFYAGNLRDARLDAKGKIVIGLDYDGYHRTEREIAAAGRVTEQLVGSALSVDFTDDFTFGMLACRLRYTPFLAFDNLLNPNIGSNYNEEHFILT
;
A
#
# COMPACT_ATOMS: atom_id res chain seq x y z
N MET A 1 11.61 42.64 -3.69
CA MET A 1 10.80 41.84 -2.74
C MET A 1 10.77 40.34 -3.11
N GLY A 2 10.61 39.96 -4.38
CA GLY A 2 10.53 38.54 -4.82
C GLY A 2 11.78 37.66 -4.59
N ARG A 3 13.00 38.20 -4.68
CA ARG A 3 14.23 37.42 -4.43
C ARG A 3 14.40 36.95 -2.98
N ARG A 4 13.92 37.72 -2.00
CA ARG A 4 13.99 37.35 -0.58
C ARG A 4 12.94 36.30 -0.21
N ILE A 5 11.78 36.32 -0.86
CA ILE A 5 10.72 35.32 -0.66
C ILE A 5 11.16 33.97 -1.27
N LEU A 6 11.79 33.96 -2.44
CA LEU A 6 12.35 32.74 -3.04
C LEU A 6 13.45 32.11 -2.19
N GLN A 7 14.33 32.93 -1.59
CA GLN A 7 15.37 32.44 -0.67
C GLN A 7 14.78 31.89 0.63
N ILE A 8 13.73 32.50 1.18
CA ILE A 8 13.05 31.99 2.38
C ILE A 8 12.32 30.67 2.06
N ILE A 9 11.70 30.53 0.88
CA ILE A 9 11.09 29.28 0.44
C ILE A 9 12.16 28.20 0.23
N LEU A 10 13.28 28.52 -0.43
CA LEU A 10 14.39 27.58 -0.66
C LEU A 10 15.04 27.10 0.65
N ILE A 11 15.16 27.99 1.63
CA ILE A 11 15.67 27.69 2.97
C ILE A 11 14.64 26.88 3.77
N LEU A 12 13.34 27.16 3.66
CA LEU A 12 12.26 26.37 4.28
C LEU A 12 12.10 24.98 3.64
N THR A 13 12.27 24.85 2.33
CA THR A 13 12.30 23.54 1.64
C THR A 13 13.56 22.76 2.00
N GLY A 14 14.72 23.42 2.15
CA GLY A 14 15.97 22.77 2.58
C GLY A 14 15.97 22.33 4.06
N LEU A 15 15.39 23.15 4.96
CA LEU A 15 15.24 22.82 6.39
C LEU A 15 14.19 21.73 6.62
N SER A 16 13.09 21.74 5.86
CA SER A 16 12.10 20.65 5.94
C SER A 16 12.64 19.36 5.34
N ALA A 17 13.40 19.41 4.24
CA ALA A 17 14.02 18.23 3.64
C ALA A 17 15.02 17.54 4.58
N SER A 18 15.89 18.30 5.26
CA SER A 18 16.91 17.72 6.16
C SER A 18 16.33 17.17 7.47
N ILE A 19 15.27 17.78 8.01
CA ILE A 19 14.53 17.23 9.16
C ILE A 19 13.75 15.97 8.75
N LEU A 20 13.16 15.98 7.55
CA LEU A 20 12.43 14.83 7.02
C LEU A 20 13.39 13.66 6.74
N GLU A 21 14.56 13.90 6.13
CA GLU A 21 15.60 12.88 5.88
C GLU A 21 16.06 12.20 7.16
N ALA A 22 16.39 12.98 8.21
CA ALA A 22 16.80 12.43 9.50
C ALA A 22 15.66 11.66 10.22
N GLN A 23 14.41 12.10 10.07
CA GLN A 23 13.25 11.37 10.57
C GLN A 23 12.99 10.10 9.76
N THR A 24 13.15 10.13 8.44
CA THR A 24 13.02 8.94 7.60
C THR A 24 14.12 7.93 7.86
N ASP A 25 15.38 8.33 8.04
CA ASP A 25 16.48 7.40 8.32
C ASP A 25 16.34 6.72 9.69
N SER A 26 15.87 7.45 10.70
CA SER A 26 15.58 6.89 12.03
C SER A 26 14.35 5.97 12.03
N LEU A 27 13.31 6.27 11.25
CA LEU A 27 12.16 5.38 11.08
C LEU A 27 12.50 4.14 10.24
N ILE A 28 13.19 4.32 9.12
CA ILE A 28 13.62 3.23 8.25
C ILE A 28 14.51 2.28 9.05
N SER A 29 15.49 2.77 9.81
CA SER A 29 16.34 1.90 10.64
C SER A 29 15.55 1.17 11.74
N LEU A 30 14.55 1.82 12.34
CA LEU A 30 13.68 1.21 13.36
C LEU A 30 12.80 0.09 12.80
N TRP A 31 12.38 0.23 11.54
CA TRP A 31 11.48 -0.69 10.84
C TRP A 31 12.18 -1.57 9.80
N ALA A 32 13.50 -1.47 9.66
CA ALA A 32 14.29 -2.11 8.61
C ALA A 32 14.20 -3.63 8.59
N GLU A 33 13.97 -4.26 9.75
CA GLU A 33 13.76 -5.71 9.84
C GLU A 33 12.45 -6.13 9.14
N PHE A 34 11.44 -5.26 9.16
CA PHE A 34 10.10 -5.54 8.61
C PHE A 34 9.95 -5.07 7.15
N SER A 35 10.75 -4.10 6.72
CA SER A 35 10.67 -3.55 5.35
C SER A 35 11.27 -4.45 4.27
N LYS A 36 12.02 -5.50 4.64
CA LYS A 36 12.68 -6.37 3.67
C LYS A 36 11.70 -7.17 2.82
N ASP A 37 10.51 -7.42 3.35
CA ASP A 37 9.53 -8.36 2.79
C ASP A 37 8.34 -7.66 2.12
N ASP A 38 8.17 -6.35 2.33
CA ASP A 38 7.07 -5.56 1.78
C ASP A 38 7.61 -4.17 1.36
N PRO A 39 7.77 -3.93 0.04
CA PRO A 39 8.24 -2.66 -0.51
C PRO A 39 7.42 -1.45 -0.06
N ASP A 40 6.13 -1.65 0.22
CA ASP A 40 5.20 -0.58 0.59
C ASP A 40 5.08 -0.41 2.11
N PHE A 41 5.75 -1.26 2.89
CA PHE A 41 5.69 -1.22 4.34
C PHE A 41 6.20 0.10 4.90
N ILE A 42 7.33 0.58 4.39
CA ILE A 42 7.92 1.85 4.82
C ILE A 42 7.01 3.01 4.48
N GLU A 43 6.36 2.99 3.31
CA GLU A 43 5.39 4.02 2.94
C GLU A 43 4.20 4.03 3.91
N ARG A 44 3.66 2.86 4.25
CA ARG A 44 2.58 2.75 5.24
C ARG A 44 2.98 3.28 6.62
N ILE A 45 4.20 2.99 7.05
CA ILE A 45 4.73 3.51 8.33
C ILE A 45 4.88 5.04 8.26
N GLN A 46 5.34 5.59 7.13
CA GLN A 46 5.43 7.04 6.93
C GLN A 46 4.04 7.68 6.99
N GLU A 47 3.04 7.12 6.30
CA GLU A 47 1.66 7.60 6.33
C GLU A 47 1.07 7.61 7.76
N LEU A 48 1.27 6.53 8.52
CA LEU A 48 0.82 6.44 9.91
C LEU A 48 1.59 7.35 10.87
N ASN A 49 2.85 7.68 10.56
CA ASN A 49 3.62 8.64 11.34
C ASN A 49 3.18 10.08 11.05
N GLU A 50 2.80 10.39 9.81
CA GLU A 50 2.22 11.69 9.42
C GLU A 50 0.79 11.87 9.95
N HIS A 51 0.00 10.78 9.97
CA HIS A 51 -1.38 10.73 10.48
C HIS A 51 -1.53 9.68 11.59
N PRO A 52 -1.00 9.93 12.79
CA PRO A 52 -1.03 8.97 13.88
C PRO A 52 -2.45 8.68 14.37
N VAL A 53 -2.70 7.42 14.73
CA VAL A 53 -4.01 6.95 15.23
C VAL A 53 -4.30 7.57 16.59
N HIS A 54 -5.48 8.19 16.73
CA HIS A 54 -5.86 8.89 17.94
C HIS A 54 -6.49 7.94 18.96
N LEU A 55 -5.75 7.58 20.02
CA LEU A 55 -6.12 6.53 20.97
C LEU A 55 -7.47 6.76 21.66
N ASN A 56 -7.86 8.02 21.88
CA ASN A 56 -9.10 8.35 22.58
C ASN A 56 -10.35 8.35 21.68
N SER A 57 -10.20 8.25 20.36
CA SER A 57 -11.33 8.24 19.42
C SER A 57 -11.33 7.04 18.47
N ALA A 58 -10.21 6.34 18.35
CA ALA A 58 -10.06 5.24 17.42
C ALA A 58 -11.01 4.09 17.70
N ASP A 59 -11.58 3.52 16.65
CA ASP A 59 -12.28 2.25 16.73
C ASP A 59 -11.30 1.06 16.62
N LYS A 60 -11.81 -0.17 16.76
CA LYS A 60 -10.99 -1.39 16.64
C LYS A 60 -10.29 -1.48 15.28
N LYS A 61 -10.93 -1.02 14.20
CA LYS A 61 -10.40 -1.10 12.83
C LYS A 61 -9.25 -0.12 12.64
N GLU A 62 -9.39 1.10 13.15
CA GLU A 62 -8.34 2.12 13.16
C GLU A 62 -7.14 1.68 14.00
N LEU A 63 -7.37 1.04 15.16
CA LEU A 63 -6.27 0.46 15.94
C LEU A 63 -5.56 -0.66 15.17
N LEU A 64 -6.31 -1.57 14.54
CA LEU A 64 -5.75 -2.65 13.72
C LEU A 64 -5.06 -2.18 12.43
N SER A 65 -5.22 -0.91 12.04
CA SER A 65 -4.43 -0.33 10.95
C SER A 65 -2.96 -0.17 11.33
N ILE A 66 -2.64 -0.13 12.63
CA ILE A 66 -1.27 -0.01 13.15
C ILE A 66 -0.53 -1.35 12.99
N PRO A 67 0.60 -1.38 12.26
CA PRO A 67 1.45 -2.56 12.15
C PRO A 67 1.82 -3.15 13.51
N LEU A 68 1.84 -4.49 13.57
CA LEU A 68 2.17 -5.29 14.77
C LEU A 68 1.13 -5.32 15.88
N LEU A 69 0.03 -4.55 15.78
CA LEU A 69 -1.04 -4.61 16.77
C LEU A 69 -1.96 -5.81 16.51
N THR A 70 -2.15 -6.67 17.51
CA THR A 70 -3.05 -7.83 17.40
C THR A 70 -4.49 -7.48 17.77
N PRO A 71 -5.50 -8.26 17.33
CA PRO A 71 -6.89 -8.09 17.77
C PRO A 71 -7.03 -8.08 19.29
N PHE A 72 -6.35 -9.00 19.99
CA PHE A 72 -6.35 -9.04 21.45
C PHE A 72 -5.76 -7.77 22.09
N GLN A 73 -4.69 -7.22 21.51
CA GLN A 73 -4.11 -5.96 22.00
C GLN A 73 -5.02 -4.77 21.72
N ALA A 74 -5.67 -4.72 20.54
CA ALA A 74 -6.65 -3.69 20.22
C ALA A 74 -7.83 -3.73 21.20
N ASP A 75 -8.39 -4.91 21.48
CA ASP A 75 -9.46 -5.10 22.46
C ASP A 75 -9.02 -4.70 23.87
N SER A 76 -7.80 -5.08 24.27
CA SER A 76 -7.22 -4.68 25.55
C SER A 76 -7.05 -3.16 25.67
N ILE A 77 -6.67 -2.47 24.58
CA ILE A 77 -6.55 -1.01 24.56
C ILE A 77 -7.93 -0.35 24.69
N LEU A 78 -8.94 -0.87 23.99
CA LEU A 78 -10.31 -0.37 24.07
C LEU A 78 -10.89 -0.57 25.47
N ALA A 79 -10.76 -1.76 26.05
CA ALA A 79 -11.20 -2.05 27.41
C ALA A 79 -10.48 -1.16 28.45
N LEU A 80 -9.18 -0.92 28.27
CA LEU A 80 -8.42 -0.01 29.13
C LEU A 80 -8.90 1.43 28.99
N ARG A 81 -9.22 1.88 27.77
CA ARG A 81 -9.79 3.21 27.51
C ARG A 81 -11.12 3.39 28.22
N GLU A 82 -12.02 2.41 28.10
CA GLU A 82 -13.33 2.42 28.76
C GLU A 82 -13.19 2.53 30.28
N LYS A 83 -12.27 1.76 30.87
CA LYS A 83 -11.99 1.81 32.32
C LYS A 83 -11.44 3.15 32.80
N LEU A 84 -10.60 3.80 31.98
CA LEU A 84 -9.92 5.06 32.35
C LEU A 84 -10.69 6.32 31.91
N GLY A 85 -11.70 6.16 31.05
CA GLY A 85 -12.37 7.24 30.32
C GLY A 85 -11.52 7.80 29.18
N VAL A 86 -10.34 8.34 29.48
CA VAL A 86 -9.39 8.86 28.48
C VAL A 86 -7.95 8.53 28.82
N PHE A 87 -7.14 8.26 27.80
CA PHE A 87 -5.69 8.23 27.91
C PHE A 87 -5.15 9.66 28.03
N ARG A 88 -4.40 9.89 29.11
CA ARG A 88 -3.62 11.11 29.37
C ARG A 88 -2.16 10.97 28.98
N SER A 89 -1.70 9.75 28.70
CA SER A 89 -0.36 9.46 28.22
C SER A 89 -0.35 8.27 27.29
N LYS A 90 0.40 8.37 26.17
CA LYS A 90 0.68 7.23 25.29
C LYS A 90 1.29 6.04 26.04
N ARG A 91 2.02 6.29 27.14
CA ARG A 91 2.64 5.23 27.96
C ARG A 91 1.63 4.26 28.59
N GLN A 92 0.35 4.63 28.67
CA GLN A 92 -0.67 3.79 29.30
C GLN A 92 -0.94 2.49 28.53
N ILE A 93 -0.65 2.43 27.22
CA ILE A 93 -0.76 1.18 26.45
C ILE A 93 0.50 0.30 26.53
N ARG A 94 1.58 0.78 27.17
CA ARG A 94 2.87 0.09 27.22
C ARG A 94 2.80 -1.27 27.92
N SER A 95 1.95 -1.42 28.94
CA SER A 95 1.76 -2.71 29.63
C SER A 95 1.08 -3.75 28.75
N ILE A 96 0.22 -3.32 27.82
CA ILE A 96 -0.48 -4.21 26.87
C ILE A 96 0.49 -4.66 25.76
N LEU A 97 1.29 -3.73 25.24
CA LEU A 97 2.20 -3.99 24.13
C LEU A 97 3.51 -4.66 24.57
N GLY A 98 3.99 -4.36 25.78
CA GLY A 98 5.37 -4.64 26.19
C GLY A 98 6.35 -3.60 25.67
N ASN A 99 7.55 -3.56 26.28
CA ASN A 99 8.54 -2.49 26.05
C ASN A 99 8.97 -2.38 24.58
N ARG A 100 9.39 -3.48 23.96
CA ARG A 100 9.92 -3.50 22.59
C ARG A 100 8.89 -2.97 21.58
N TYR A 101 7.65 -3.46 21.65
CA TYR A 101 6.58 -3.07 20.73
C TYR A 101 6.08 -1.65 20.95
N TYR A 102 6.03 -1.20 22.20
CA TYR A 102 5.69 0.18 22.52
C TYR A 102 6.67 1.17 21.87
N GLU A 103 7.97 0.87 21.86
CA GLU A 103 8.97 1.75 21.24
C GLU A 103 8.79 1.89 19.71
N LEU A 104 8.30 0.84 19.04
CA LEU A 104 7.95 0.87 17.61
C LEU A 104 6.67 1.68 17.36
N ILE A 105 5.61 1.41 18.15
CA ILE A 105 4.26 1.93 17.88
C ILE A 105 4.05 3.35 18.42
N LYS A 106 4.80 3.80 19.44
CA LYS A 106 4.57 5.09 20.12
C LYS A 106 4.57 6.30 19.18
N ALA A 107 5.24 6.23 18.03
CA ALA A 107 5.27 7.29 17.03
C ALA A 107 4.00 7.32 16.17
N LEU A 108 3.37 6.16 15.96
CA LEU A 108 2.18 5.96 15.11
C LEU A 108 0.86 6.24 15.84
N VAL A 109 0.91 6.65 17.11
CA VAL A 109 -0.27 6.94 17.93
C VAL A 109 -0.18 8.30 18.62
N THR A 110 -1.35 8.93 18.83
CA THR A 110 -1.49 10.22 19.50
C THR A 110 -2.65 10.20 20.51
N ILE A 111 -2.57 11.08 21.51
CA ILE A 111 -3.66 11.38 22.47
C ILE A 111 -4.13 12.83 22.38
N HIS A 112 -3.40 13.65 21.63
CA HIS A 112 -3.76 15.03 21.37
C HIS A 112 -4.45 15.08 20.02
N SER A 113 -5.57 15.80 19.95
CA SER A 113 -6.17 16.19 18.69
C SER A 113 -5.17 17.05 17.92
N GLN A 114 -4.52 16.45 16.94
CA GLN A 114 -3.76 17.18 15.94
C GLN A 114 -4.78 17.77 14.95
N PRO A 115 -4.65 19.04 14.53
CA PRO A 115 -5.43 19.53 13.41
C PRO A 115 -5.12 18.62 12.22
N GLN A 116 -6.12 17.90 11.73
CA GLN A 116 -5.95 17.01 10.60
C GLN A 116 -5.52 17.87 9.42
N LYS A 117 -4.30 17.67 8.91
CA LYS A 117 -3.85 18.37 7.72
C LYS A 117 -4.73 17.89 6.57
N ASN A 118 -5.47 18.82 5.97
CA ASN A 118 -6.35 18.53 4.82
C ASN A 118 -5.58 18.10 3.57
N GLY A 119 -4.25 18.09 3.60
CA GLY A 119 -3.43 17.52 2.55
C GLY A 119 -1.95 17.66 2.86
N ALA A 120 -1.14 16.94 2.10
CA ALA A 120 0.30 17.20 2.04
C ALA A 120 0.82 17.00 0.62
N PHE A 121 1.94 17.66 0.38
CA PHE A 121 2.75 17.50 -0.81
C PHE A 121 4.14 17.07 -0.36
N ILE A 122 4.55 15.89 -0.81
CA ILE A 122 5.86 15.30 -0.54
C ILE A 122 6.60 15.28 -1.87
N HIS A 123 7.77 15.93 -1.89
CA HIS A 123 8.66 15.93 -3.04
C HIS A 123 10.02 15.40 -2.60
N LYS A 124 10.54 14.42 -3.33
CA LYS A 124 11.87 13.84 -3.12
C LYS A 124 12.60 13.84 -4.45
N ASN A 125 13.79 14.43 -4.49
CA ASN A 125 14.65 14.41 -5.67
C ASN A 125 16.08 14.13 -5.22
N TYR A 126 16.74 13.17 -5.87
CA TYR A 126 18.14 12.89 -5.60
C TYR A 126 18.87 12.37 -6.84
N PHE A 127 20.20 12.46 -6.77
CA PHE A 127 21.12 11.92 -7.75
C PHE A 127 21.86 10.74 -7.12
N PRO A 128 21.71 9.51 -7.62
CA PRO A 128 22.47 8.38 -7.12
C PRO A 128 23.95 8.55 -7.48
N LEU A 129 24.83 8.33 -6.50
CA LEU A 129 26.27 8.42 -6.71
C LEU A 129 26.74 7.34 -7.71
N SER A 130 27.58 7.76 -8.66
CA SER A 130 27.89 7.09 -9.93
C SER A 130 28.51 5.68 -9.87
N GLY A 131 28.72 5.10 -8.68
CA GLY A 131 29.34 3.77 -8.53
C GLY A 131 28.47 2.58 -8.97
N LYS A 132 27.14 2.77 -9.09
CA LYS A 132 26.18 1.73 -9.54
C LYS A 132 25.52 2.03 -10.88
N TYR A 133 25.66 3.26 -11.40
CA TYR A 133 24.97 3.72 -12.60
C TYR A 133 26.02 4.10 -13.64
N GLU A 134 26.37 3.16 -14.51
CA GLU A 134 27.19 3.46 -15.68
C GLU A 134 26.38 4.32 -16.65
N ALA A 135 26.73 5.60 -16.74
CA ALA A 135 26.02 6.58 -17.56
C ALA A 135 25.95 6.24 -19.07
N SER A 136 26.72 5.23 -19.53
CA SER A 136 26.69 4.74 -20.91
C SER A 136 25.64 3.66 -21.19
N ARG A 137 25.03 3.07 -20.16
CA ARG A 137 24.10 1.93 -20.31
C ARG A 137 22.63 2.33 -20.32
N PHE A 138 22.28 3.46 -19.71
CA PHE A 138 20.91 3.93 -19.58
C PHE A 138 20.64 5.09 -20.54
N LEU A 139 19.45 5.11 -21.12
CA LEU A 139 19.06 6.10 -22.13
C LEU A 139 18.69 7.46 -21.50
N GLY A 140 18.29 7.46 -20.23
CA GLY A 140 17.73 8.61 -19.54
C GLY A 140 18.66 9.27 -18.51
N SER A 141 18.13 10.30 -17.86
CA SER A 141 18.88 11.04 -16.84
C SER A 141 18.95 10.27 -15.53
N LEU A 142 20.06 10.40 -14.80
CA LEU A 142 20.25 9.82 -13.47
C LEU A 142 19.46 10.54 -12.37
N ILE A 143 18.51 11.41 -12.73
CA ILE A 143 17.66 12.11 -11.76
C ILE A 143 16.55 11.16 -11.33
N TYR A 144 16.48 10.89 -10.03
CA TYR A 144 15.29 10.33 -9.40
C TYR A 144 14.37 11.46 -8.99
N ASP A 145 13.09 11.39 -9.36
CA ASP A 145 12.08 12.37 -9.00
C ASP A 145 10.83 11.66 -8.48
N TYR A 146 10.33 12.10 -7.32
CA TYR A 146 9.17 11.52 -6.68
C TYR A 146 8.30 12.63 -6.12
N ASN A 147 7.02 12.61 -6.49
CA ASN A 147 6.02 13.56 -6.02
C ASN A 147 4.80 12.78 -5.53
N LYS A 148 4.39 13.04 -4.30
CA LYS A 148 3.16 12.50 -3.72
C LYS A 148 2.31 13.66 -3.23
N LEU A 149 1.09 13.74 -3.72
CA LEU A 149 0.09 14.73 -3.36
C LEU A 149 -1.14 13.99 -2.84
N TYR A 150 -1.60 14.31 -1.64
CA TYR A 150 -2.91 13.87 -1.20
C TYR A 150 -3.68 15.01 -0.55
N TYR A 151 -5.00 14.96 -0.67
CA TYR A 151 -5.90 15.94 -0.11
C TYR A 151 -7.18 15.29 0.42
N ILE A 152 -7.58 15.67 1.63
CA ILE A 152 -8.78 15.29 2.34
C ILE A 152 -9.74 16.48 2.25
N PHE A 153 -10.66 16.44 1.28
CA PHE A 153 -11.65 17.51 1.07
C PHE A 153 -12.68 17.55 2.19
N SER A 154 -13.05 16.38 2.70
CA SER A 154 -13.99 16.23 3.81
C SER A 154 -13.71 14.92 4.54
N LYS A 155 -14.42 14.67 5.64
CA LYS A 155 -14.38 13.37 6.33
C LYS A 155 -14.73 12.17 5.42
N HIS A 156 -15.36 12.44 4.27
CA HIS A 156 -15.83 11.41 3.35
C HIS A 156 -15.02 11.33 2.06
N LEU A 157 -14.34 12.39 1.64
CA LEU A 157 -13.70 12.47 0.31
C LEU A 157 -12.20 12.68 0.45
N LYS A 158 -11.42 11.72 -0.07
CA LYS A 158 -9.96 11.80 -0.17
C LYS A 158 -9.51 11.60 -1.60
N VAL A 159 -8.47 12.32 -1.99
CA VAL A 159 -7.84 12.20 -3.31
C VAL A 159 -6.35 12.09 -3.12
N GLY A 160 -5.72 11.24 -3.91
CA GLY A 160 -4.29 10.99 -3.90
C GLY A 160 -3.74 10.91 -5.31
N LEU A 161 -2.52 11.40 -5.50
CA LEU A 161 -1.76 11.33 -6.74
C LEU A 161 -0.28 11.10 -6.39
N ILE A 162 0.37 10.23 -7.15
CA ILE A 162 1.80 9.98 -7.08
C ILE A 162 2.36 10.02 -8.51
N THR A 163 3.49 10.67 -8.66
CA THR A 163 4.32 10.57 -9.85
C THR A 163 5.74 10.20 -9.46
N GLN A 164 6.35 9.33 -10.24
CA GLN A 164 7.73 8.92 -10.02
C GLN A 164 8.45 8.77 -11.35
N LYS A 165 9.75 9.07 -11.28
CA LYS A 165 10.74 8.86 -12.30
C LYS A 165 11.93 8.19 -11.64
N ASP A 166 12.29 7.00 -12.11
CA ASP A 166 13.49 6.34 -11.63
C ASP A 166 14.76 6.85 -12.33
N ALA A 167 15.90 6.61 -11.66
CA ALA A 167 17.19 7.03 -12.17
C ALA A 167 17.57 6.20 -13.42
N GLY A 168 17.86 6.89 -14.51
CA GLY A 168 18.21 6.29 -15.82
C GLY A 168 17.04 6.21 -16.79
N GLU A 169 15.82 6.59 -16.38
CA GLU A 169 14.64 6.59 -17.24
C GLU A 169 14.51 7.86 -18.07
N THR A 170 13.87 7.71 -19.23
CA THR A 170 13.71 8.79 -20.22
C THR A 170 12.50 9.67 -19.94
N SER A 171 11.39 9.08 -19.48
CA SER A 171 10.17 9.81 -19.14
C SER A 171 10.33 10.52 -17.80
N ILE A 172 9.72 11.70 -17.65
CA ILE A 172 9.64 12.43 -16.37
C ILE A 172 8.41 12.01 -15.57
N PHE A 173 7.44 11.39 -16.24
CA PHE A 173 6.23 10.84 -15.66
C PHE A 173 6.15 9.38 -16.10
N ASP A 174 7.12 8.58 -15.68
CA ASP A 174 7.15 7.16 -16.02
C ASP A 174 6.04 6.43 -15.27
N TYR A 175 6.03 6.60 -13.95
CA TYR A 175 4.96 6.16 -13.09
C TYR A 175 3.97 7.29 -12.78
N LEU A 176 2.69 7.04 -13.02
CA LEU A 176 1.59 7.89 -12.59
C LEU A 176 0.48 7.02 -12.00
N SER A 177 0.14 7.27 -10.75
CA SER A 177 -0.86 6.49 -10.02
C SER A 177 -1.63 7.41 -9.08
N GLY A 178 -2.87 7.06 -8.77
CA GLY A 178 -3.72 7.95 -7.99
C GLY A 178 -5.08 7.36 -7.71
N TYR A 179 -5.76 7.90 -6.72
CA TYR A 179 -7.07 7.41 -6.30
C TYR A 179 -8.00 8.54 -5.87
N ILE A 180 -9.30 8.23 -5.92
CA ILE A 180 -10.37 9.00 -5.32
C ILE A 180 -11.16 8.05 -4.43
N GLU A 181 -11.22 8.36 -3.13
CA GLU A 181 -11.95 7.62 -2.12
C GLU A 181 -13.17 8.43 -1.66
N TYR A 182 -14.36 7.83 -1.75
CA TYR A 182 -15.56 8.35 -1.11
C TYR A 182 -16.10 7.35 -0.10
N LYS A 183 -16.17 7.73 1.18
CA LYS A 183 -16.64 6.86 2.27
C LYS A 183 -17.64 7.59 3.15
N HIS A 184 -18.88 7.09 3.21
CA HIS A 184 -19.93 7.65 4.05
C HIS A 184 -20.81 6.57 4.65
N SER A 185 -20.76 6.43 5.98
CA SER A 185 -21.55 5.48 6.77
C SER A 185 -21.50 4.04 6.23
N SER A 186 -22.45 3.69 5.37
CA SER A 186 -22.66 2.36 4.79
C SER A 186 -22.08 2.19 3.38
N LEU A 187 -21.64 3.28 2.73
CA LEU A 187 -21.14 3.28 1.37
C LEU A 187 -19.64 3.60 1.36
N HIS A 188 -18.86 2.79 0.65
CA HIS A 188 -17.46 3.09 0.36
C HIS A 188 -17.19 2.80 -1.11
N ILE A 189 -16.81 3.85 -1.84
CA ILE A 189 -16.49 3.79 -3.26
C ILE A 189 -15.04 4.24 -3.39
N LEU A 190 -14.31 3.53 -4.24
CA LEU A 190 -12.96 3.89 -4.56
C LEU A 190 -12.69 3.70 -6.05
N ALA A 191 -12.04 4.69 -6.65
CA ALA A 191 -11.65 4.69 -8.04
C ALA A 191 -10.15 5.03 -8.16
N GLY A 192 -9.43 4.33 -9.03
CA GLY A 192 -7.99 4.45 -9.20
C GLY A 192 -7.23 3.35 -8.48
N SER A 193 -6.13 3.72 -7.83
CA SER A 193 -5.17 2.79 -7.23
C SER A 193 -5.58 2.29 -5.84
N TYR A 194 -5.62 0.97 -5.69
CA TYR A 194 -5.92 0.30 -4.43
C TYR A 194 -5.22 -1.02 -4.25
N LYS A 195 -5.30 -1.52 -3.02
CA LYS A 195 -4.93 -2.88 -2.65
C LYS A 195 -6.13 -3.61 -2.05
N LEU A 196 -6.41 -4.79 -2.54
CA LEU A 196 -7.38 -5.73 -2.01
C LEU A 196 -6.70 -6.65 -1.00
N GLU A 197 -7.32 -6.81 0.17
CA GLU A 197 -6.83 -7.75 1.18
C GLU A 197 -8.01 -8.60 1.64
N TYR A 198 -8.00 -9.89 1.31
CA TYR A 198 -9.05 -10.86 1.66
C TYR A 198 -8.49 -12.12 2.31
N GLY A 199 -9.34 -12.84 3.04
CA GLY A 199 -8.97 -14.12 3.69
C GLY A 199 -7.77 -13.99 4.63
N GLU A 200 -7.77 -12.99 5.51
CA GLU A 200 -6.64 -12.67 6.42
C GLU A 200 -5.32 -12.31 5.71
N GLY A 201 -5.39 -11.87 4.45
CA GLY A 201 -4.22 -11.60 3.64
C GLY A 201 -3.64 -12.85 2.99
N LEU A 202 -4.46 -13.88 2.79
CA LEU A 202 -4.12 -15.02 1.91
C LEU A 202 -4.43 -14.71 0.44
N LEU A 203 -5.37 -13.80 0.19
CA LEU A 203 -5.83 -13.46 -1.15
C LEU A 203 -5.57 -12.00 -1.45
N PHE A 204 -4.98 -11.76 -2.62
CA PHE A 204 -4.59 -10.45 -3.16
C PHE A 204 -3.62 -9.64 -2.29
N SER A 205 -3.07 -10.28 -1.25
CA SER A 205 -1.94 -9.74 -0.51
C SER A 205 -0.67 -9.76 -1.35
N ASP A 206 0.35 -9.07 -0.84
CA ASP A 206 1.62 -8.94 -1.54
C ASP A 206 2.26 -10.34 -1.81
N PRO A 207 2.76 -10.59 -3.04
CA PRO A 207 3.18 -11.91 -3.52
C PRO A 207 4.42 -12.46 -2.79
N PHE A 208 5.17 -11.58 -2.13
CA PHE A 208 6.27 -11.98 -1.25
C PHE A 208 5.69 -12.43 0.09
N GLY A 209 5.34 -13.71 0.16
CA GLY A 209 5.02 -14.36 1.43
C GLY A 209 6.08 -14.00 2.47
N ARG A 210 5.65 -13.31 3.53
CA ARG A 210 6.52 -12.67 4.52
C ARG A 210 7.49 -13.70 5.08
N GLN A 211 8.79 -13.55 4.79
CA GLN A 211 9.79 -14.49 5.29
C GLN A 211 9.90 -14.33 6.81
N LYS A 212 10.25 -15.42 7.49
CA LYS A 212 10.26 -15.50 8.95
C LYS A 212 11.24 -14.47 9.54
N SER A 213 10.73 -13.32 9.96
CA SER A 213 11.42 -12.43 10.90
C SER A 213 11.70 -13.18 12.21
N SER A 214 12.68 -12.70 12.99
CA SER A 214 12.92 -13.14 14.38
C SER A 214 11.69 -12.99 15.30
N MET A 215 10.64 -12.32 14.80
CA MET A 215 9.38 -12.00 15.45
C MET A 215 8.22 -12.86 14.92
N ALA A 216 8.46 -14.17 14.76
CA ALA A 216 7.55 -15.18 14.20
C ALA A 216 6.22 -15.39 14.97
N THR A 217 5.91 -14.60 16.00
CA THR A 217 4.74 -14.78 16.87
C THR A 217 3.64 -13.75 16.66
N LEU A 218 3.82 -12.74 15.80
CA LEU A 218 2.77 -11.77 15.54
C LEU A 218 2.03 -12.08 14.23
N PRO A 219 0.72 -12.40 14.29
CA PRO A 219 -0.11 -12.41 13.10
C PRO A 219 -0.23 -10.97 12.65
N PHE A 220 0.52 -10.60 11.61
CA PHE A 220 0.28 -9.38 10.88
C PHE A 220 -0.97 -9.61 10.03
N ARG A 221 -2.13 -9.54 10.70
CA ARG A 221 -3.43 -9.65 10.05
C ARG A 221 -3.70 -8.30 9.38
N SER A 222 -3.83 -8.31 8.06
CA SER A 222 -4.44 -7.18 7.36
C SER A 222 -5.87 -6.97 7.85
N SER A 223 -6.35 -5.75 7.69
CA SER A 223 -7.69 -5.30 8.08
C SER A 223 -8.77 -6.31 7.70
N ILE A 224 -9.84 -6.36 8.50
CA ILE A 224 -11.15 -6.94 8.15
C ILE A 224 -11.41 -6.61 6.67
N GLY A 225 -11.44 -7.65 5.83
CA GLY A 225 -11.12 -7.55 4.39
C GLY A 225 -11.86 -6.47 3.60
N GLY A 226 -11.25 -6.09 2.47
CA GLY A 226 -11.77 -5.04 1.57
C GLY A 226 -10.66 -4.36 0.78
N ALA A 227 -10.98 -3.22 0.18
CA ALA A 227 -10.01 -2.38 -0.52
C ALA A 227 -9.49 -1.24 0.35
N ARG A 228 -8.20 -0.95 0.22
CA ARG A 228 -7.56 0.25 0.76
C ARG A 228 -6.99 1.11 -0.38
N PRO A 229 -7.17 2.44 -0.33
CA PRO A 229 -6.41 3.33 -1.22
C PRO A 229 -4.92 3.11 -1.03
N THR A 230 -4.16 3.27 -2.11
CA THR A 230 -2.69 3.24 -2.04
C THR A 230 -2.08 4.26 -2.99
N LEU A 231 -0.98 4.88 -2.55
CA LEU A 231 -0.08 5.68 -3.39
C LEU A 231 1.31 5.07 -3.33
N SER A 232 1.40 3.75 -3.49
CA SER A 232 2.66 3.04 -3.51
C SER A 232 3.47 3.39 -4.77
N SER A 233 4.78 3.51 -4.60
CA SER A 233 5.78 3.62 -5.68
C SER A 233 5.98 2.32 -6.46
N SER A 234 5.53 1.18 -5.93
CA SER A 234 5.69 -0.11 -6.59
C SER A 234 4.62 -0.30 -7.67
N GLU A 235 5.02 -0.10 -8.93
CA GLU A 235 4.13 -0.15 -10.09
C GLU A 235 3.39 -1.48 -10.21
N ASN A 236 4.06 -2.57 -9.84
CA ASN A 236 3.56 -3.92 -10.05
C ASN A 236 2.70 -4.48 -8.91
N MET A 237 2.64 -3.79 -7.76
CA MET A 237 1.94 -4.30 -6.56
C MET A 237 0.55 -3.73 -6.35
N ASN A 238 0.19 -2.69 -7.11
CA ASN A 238 -1.10 -2.02 -6.98
C ASN A 238 -2.12 -2.54 -7.99
N GLN A 239 -3.40 -2.37 -7.66
CA GLN A 239 -4.52 -2.58 -8.56
C GLN A 239 -5.10 -1.22 -8.97
N PHE A 240 -5.35 -1.03 -10.26
CA PHE A 240 -5.98 0.18 -10.79
C PHE A 240 -7.37 -0.13 -11.32
N GLY A 241 -8.40 0.50 -10.75
CA GLY A 241 -9.77 0.32 -11.23
C GLY A 241 -10.85 0.86 -10.30
N LEU A 242 -11.92 0.09 -10.09
CA LEU A 242 -13.09 0.49 -9.32
C LEU A 242 -13.37 -0.53 -8.20
N PHE A 243 -13.66 -0.01 -7.02
CA PHE A 243 -14.14 -0.77 -5.88
C PHE A 243 -15.41 -0.12 -5.31
N GLY A 244 -16.37 -0.94 -4.92
CA GLY A 244 -17.57 -0.52 -4.23
C GLY A 244 -17.90 -1.47 -3.08
N GLU A 245 -18.21 -0.90 -1.92
CA GLU A 245 -18.72 -1.60 -0.74
C GLU A 245 -20.02 -0.95 -0.29
N VAL A 246 -21.02 -1.79 -0.03
CA VAL A 246 -22.28 -1.39 0.60
C VAL A 246 -22.52 -2.26 1.83
N ARG A 247 -22.82 -1.61 2.95
CA ARG A 247 -23.28 -2.26 4.19
C ARG A 247 -24.77 -2.11 4.36
N VAL A 248 -25.47 -3.22 4.57
CA VAL A 248 -26.90 -3.27 4.79
C VAL A 248 -27.17 -3.74 6.23
N PHE A 249 -27.87 -2.90 7.00
CA PHE A 249 -28.20 -3.14 8.42
C PHE A 249 -27.00 -3.44 9.34
N SER A 250 -25.79 -2.98 8.99
CA SER A 250 -24.53 -3.28 9.70
C SER A 250 -24.15 -4.77 9.80
N LEU A 251 -24.98 -5.68 9.28
CA LEU A 251 -24.82 -7.14 9.31
C LEU A 251 -24.26 -7.67 7.99
N PHE A 252 -24.77 -7.15 6.87
CA PHE A 252 -24.41 -7.61 5.54
C PHE A 252 -23.46 -6.62 4.89
N ARG A 253 -22.37 -7.13 4.33
CA ARG A 253 -21.40 -6.33 3.59
C ARG A 253 -21.19 -6.96 2.24
N TRP A 254 -21.52 -6.20 1.21
CA TRP A 254 -21.33 -6.60 -0.17
C TRP A 254 -20.28 -5.72 -0.80
N GLN A 255 -19.30 -6.35 -1.41
CA GLN A 255 -18.18 -5.71 -2.07
C GLN A 255 -18.10 -6.21 -3.51
N VAL A 256 -17.78 -5.28 -4.42
CA VAL A 256 -17.53 -5.55 -5.82
C VAL A 256 -16.27 -4.81 -6.23
N PHE A 257 -15.45 -5.43 -7.06
CA PHE A 257 -14.20 -4.84 -7.52
C PHE A 257 -13.88 -5.23 -8.95
N TYR A 258 -13.23 -4.29 -9.63
CA TYR A 258 -12.70 -4.43 -10.97
C TYR A 258 -11.36 -3.73 -11.04
N ALA A 259 -10.31 -4.45 -11.43
CA ALA A 259 -9.00 -3.87 -11.72
C ALA A 259 -8.53 -4.25 -13.11
N GLY A 260 -7.89 -3.30 -13.79
CA GLY A 260 -7.25 -3.49 -15.09
C GLY A 260 -5.85 -2.90 -15.05
N ASN A 261 -4.84 -3.76 -14.96
CA ASN A 261 -3.44 -3.34 -14.88
C ASN A 261 -2.71 -3.69 -16.17
N LEU A 262 -1.80 -2.82 -16.58
CA LEU A 262 -0.78 -3.15 -17.56
C LEU A 262 0.44 -3.67 -16.80
N ARG A 263 0.99 -4.79 -17.26
CA ARG A 263 2.12 -5.48 -16.65
C ARG A 263 3.24 -5.61 -17.67
N ASP A 264 4.45 -5.42 -17.18
CA ASP A 264 5.66 -5.56 -17.98
C ASP A 264 5.96 -7.05 -18.12
N ALA A 265 6.23 -7.44 -19.36
CA ALA A 265 6.31 -8.85 -19.67
C ALA A 265 7.17 -9.13 -20.89
N ARG A 266 7.90 -10.22 -20.80
CA ARG A 266 8.64 -10.81 -21.91
C ARG A 266 7.75 -11.80 -22.64
N LEU A 267 7.54 -11.53 -23.92
CA LEU A 267 6.72 -12.36 -24.81
C LEU A 267 7.59 -13.28 -25.65
N ASP A 268 7.00 -14.38 -26.11
CA ASP A 268 7.60 -15.25 -27.12
C ASP A 268 7.84 -14.49 -28.45
N ALA A 269 8.70 -15.03 -29.32
CA ALA A 269 9.04 -14.45 -30.63
C ALA A 269 7.80 -14.19 -31.50
N LYS A 270 6.69 -14.89 -31.25
CA LYS A 270 5.38 -14.71 -31.92
C LYS A 270 4.42 -13.77 -31.20
N GLY A 271 4.76 -13.25 -30.02
CA GLY A 271 3.98 -12.28 -29.24
C GLY A 271 2.67 -12.81 -28.63
N LYS A 272 2.43 -14.12 -28.67
CA LYS A 272 1.15 -14.73 -28.27
C LYS A 272 1.12 -15.28 -26.84
N ILE A 273 2.29 -15.53 -26.26
CA ILE A 273 2.45 -16.20 -24.98
C ILE A 273 3.42 -15.38 -24.13
N VAL A 274 3.07 -15.18 -22.86
CA VAL A 274 3.94 -14.57 -21.86
C VAL A 274 4.92 -15.62 -21.33
N ILE A 275 6.23 -15.34 -21.44
CA ILE A 275 7.31 -16.19 -20.93
C ILE A 275 7.65 -15.84 -19.48
N GLY A 276 7.57 -14.56 -19.13
CA GLY A 276 7.84 -14.08 -17.78
C GLY A 276 7.29 -12.67 -17.56
N LEU A 277 6.93 -12.40 -16.31
CA LEU A 277 6.53 -11.07 -15.83
C LEU A 277 7.74 -10.40 -15.19
N ASP A 278 7.93 -9.13 -15.51
CA ASP A 278 8.98 -8.30 -14.92
C ASP A 278 8.31 -7.42 -13.85
N TYR A 279 8.81 -7.51 -12.60
CA TYR A 279 8.22 -6.85 -11.43
C TYR A 279 9.02 -5.64 -10.96
N ASP A 280 10.18 -5.36 -11.56
CA ASP A 280 11.10 -4.32 -11.12
C ASP A 280 10.63 -2.90 -11.50
N GLY A 281 9.78 -2.76 -12.52
CA GLY A 281 9.18 -1.48 -12.92
C GLY A 281 10.20 -0.48 -13.47
N TYR A 282 11.33 -0.97 -14.00
CA TYR A 282 12.38 -0.11 -14.53
C TYR A 282 12.28 0.04 -16.05
N HIS A 283 12.38 1.27 -16.54
CA HIS A 283 12.33 1.61 -17.97
C HIS A 283 13.57 2.40 -18.44
N ARG A 284 14.77 1.85 -18.22
CA ARG A 284 16.06 2.54 -18.43
C ARG A 284 16.77 2.16 -19.73
N THR A 285 16.50 0.96 -20.25
CA THR A 285 17.10 0.40 -21.47
C THR A 285 16.05 0.14 -22.55
N GLU A 286 16.47 0.02 -23.82
CA GLU A 286 15.54 -0.28 -24.93
C GLU A 286 14.77 -1.58 -24.72
N ARG A 287 15.39 -2.59 -24.08
CA ARG A 287 14.75 -3.88 -23.81
C ARG A 287 13.67 -3.76 -22.73
N GLU A 288 13.96 -3.01 -21.67
CA GLU A 288 13.02 -2.72 -20.59
C GLU A 288 11.82 -1.94 -21.13
N ILE A 289 12.06 -0.84 -21.87
CA ILE A 289 11.00 -0.04 -22.51
C ILE A 289 10.18 -0.89 -23.50
N ALA A 290 10.83 -1.81 -24.22
CA ALA A 290 10.11 -2.70 -25.13
C ALA A 290 9.26 -3.74 -24.38
N ALA A 291 9.60 -4.12 -23.15
CA ALA A 291 8.82 -5.06 -22.33
C ALA A 291 7.67 -4.38 -21.57
N ALA A 292 7.68 -3.05 -21.50
CA ALA A 292 6.70 -2.24 -20.80
C ALA A 292 5.24 -2.47 -21.29
N GLY A 293 4.32 -2.65 -20.35
CA GLY A 293 2.87 -2.68 -20.59
C GLY A 293 2.38 -3.72 -21.60
N ARG A 294 3.11 -4.83 -21.75
CA ARG A 294 2.82 -5.86 -22.78
C ARG A 294 1.68 -6.80 -22.44
N VAL A 295 1.33 -6.91 -21.16
CA VAL A 295 0.26 -7.80 -20.68
C VAL A 295 -0.80 -6.99 -19.98
N THR A 296 -2.06 -7.21 -20.35
CA THR A 296 -3.20 -6.69 -19.59
C THR A 296 -3.66 -7.75 -18.62
N GLU A 297 -3.64 -7.40 -17.33
CA GLU A 297 -4.21 -8.16 -16.23
C GLU A 297 -5.58 -7.58 -15.89
N GLN A 298 -6.62 -8.41 -15.95
CA GLN A 298 -7.98 -8.03 -15.58
C GLN A 298 -8.45 -8.88 -14.41
N LEU A 299 -8.84 -8.22 -13.32
CA LEU A 299 -9.41 -8.84 -12.13
C LEU A 299 -10.84 -8.32 -11.95
N VAL A 300 -11.80 -9.23 -11.91
CA VAL A 300 -13.20 -8.93 -11.56
C VAL A 300 -13.58 -9.82 -10.39
N GLY A 301 -14.26 -9.29 -9.38
CA GLY A 301 -14.78 -10.13 -8.32
C GLY A 301 -15.83 -9.47 -7.45
N SER A 302 -16.43 -10.29 -6.60
CA SER A 302 -17.38 -9.89 -5.58
C SER A 302 -17.14 -10.66 -4.31
N ALA A 303 -17.24 -9.95 -3.18
CA ALA A 303 -17.18 -10.53 -1.85
C ALA A 303 -18.48 -10.24 -1.10
N LEU A 304 -19.00 -11.25 -0.42
CA LEU A 304 -20.13 -11.14 0.49
C LEU A 304 -19.65 -11.54 1.87
N SER A 305 -19.90 -10.72 2.88
CA SER A 305 -19.66 -11.09 4.27
C SER A 305 -20.86 -10.78 5.16
N VAL A 306 -21.07 -11.67 6.12
CA VAL A 306 -22.14 -11.59 7.11
C VAL A 306 -21.50 -11.65 8.48
N ASP A 307 -21.66 -10.58 9.24
CA ASP A 307 -21.19 -10.47 10.62
C ASP A 307 -22.27 -11.08 11.52
N PHE A 308 -22.06 -12.31 12.04
CA PHE A 308 -23.05 -13.01 12.90
C PHE A 308 -22.94 -12.60 14.37
N THR A 309 -21.71 -12.42 14.84
CA THR A 309 -21.35 -11.87 16.15
C THR A 309 -20.14 -10.95 15.97
N ASP A 310 -19.76 -10.19 17.00
CA ASP A 310 -18.58 -9.31 16.93
C ASP A 310 -17.27 -10.08 16.65
N ASP A 311 -17.26 -11.39 16.89
CA ASP A 311 -16.11 -12.29 16.74
C ASP A 311 -16.22 -13.26 15.55
N PHE A 312 -17.40 -13.40 14.93
CA PHE A 312 -17.65 -14.38 13.88
C PHE A 312 -18.24 -13.74 12.63
N THR A 313 -17.42 -13.67 11.58
CA THR A 313 -17.81 -13.24 10.24
C THR A 313 -17.70 -14.42 9.28
N PHE A 314 -18.75 -14.68 8.53
CA PHE A 314 -18.69 -15.61 7.41
C PHE A 314 -18.48 -14.84 6.11
N GLY A 315 -17.52 -15.25 5.29
CA GLY A 315 -17.19 -14.59 4.03
C GLY A 315 -17.22 -15.54 2.83
N MET A 316 -17.69 -15.05 1.69
CA MET A 316 -17.55 -15.72 0.42
C MET A 316 -16.99 -14.75 -0.61
N LEU A 317 -15.96 -15.17 -1.33
CA LEU A 317 -15.31 -14.41 -2.38
C LEU A 317 -15.33 -15.20 -3.68
N ALA A 318 -15.83 -14.58 -4.75
CA ALA A 318 -15.74 -15.10 -6.10
C ALA A 318 -14.99 -14.09 -6.96
N CYS A 319 -13.96 -14.56 -7.67
CA CYS A 319 -13.16 -13.70 -8.54
C CYS A 319 -12.72 -14.43 -9.81
N ARG A 320 -12.43 -13.64 -10.83
CA ARG A 320 -11.88 -14.08 -12.10
C ARG A 320 -10.70 -13.21 -12.46
N LEU A 321 -9.57 -13.85 -12.71
CA LEU A 321 -8.32 -13.22 -13.14
C LEU A 321 -8.01 -13.64 -14.58
N ARG A 322 -7.70 -12.68 -15.44
CA ARG A 322 -7.42 -12.92 -16.86
C ARG A 322 -6.19 -12.14 -17.29
N TYR A 323 -5.29 -12.82 -17.99
CA TYR A 323 -4.14 -12.21 -18.66
C TYR A 323 -4.34 -12.22 -20.17
N THR A 324 -4.06 -11.10 -20.82
CA THR A 324 -4.01 -11.01 -22.29
C THR A 324 -2.74 -10.28 -22.72
N PRO A 325 -1.83 -10.90 -23.50
CA PRO A 325 -1.83 -12.30 -23.97
C PRO A 325 -1.75 -13.34 -22.85
N PHE A 326 -2.02 -14.62 -23.17
CA PHE A 326 -2.10 -15.69 -22.18
C PHE A 326 -0.74 -15.97 -21.52
N LEU A 327 -0.79 -16.24 -20.22
CA LEU A 327 0.36 -16.67 -19.44
C LEU A 327 0.53 -18.18 -19.56
N ALA A 328 1.70 -18.66 -20.00
CA ALA A 328 2.01 -20.08 -20.00
C ALA A 328 2.67 -20.48 -18.68
N PHE A 329 1.96 -21.23 -17.84
CA PHE A 329 2.46 -21.75 -16.57
C PHE A 329 3.24 -23.08 -16.70
N ASP A 330 3.41 -23.61 -17.92
CA ASP A 330 3.86 -25.00 -18.14
C ASP A 330 5.29 -25.32 -17.65
N ASN A 331 6.14 -24.32 -17.38
CA ASN A 331 7.54 -24.58 -17.04
C ASN A 331 7.87 -24.66 -15.53
N LEU A 332 6.91 -24.41 -14.63
CA LEU A 332 7.19 -24.47 -13.18
C LEU A 332 6.61 -25.69 -12.45
N LEU A 333 5.64 -26.42 -13.03
CA LEU A 333 5.00 -27.55 -12.33
C LEU A 333 4.91 -28.86 -13.12
N ASN A 334 4.88 -28.87 -14.47
CA ASN A 334 4.99 -30.12 -15.24
C ASN A 334 5.15 -29.85 -16.76
N PRO A 335 6.25 -30.22 -17.42
CA PRO A 335 6.49 -29.89 -18.84
C PRO A 335 5.64 -30.67 -19.87
N ASN A 336 4.62 -31.41 -19.44
CA ASN A 336 3.88 -32.35 -20.30
C ASN A 336 2.35 -32.13 -20.37
N ILE A 337 1.81 -31.01 -19.88
CA ILE A 337 0.38 -30.73 -20.00
C ILE A 337 0.18 -29.31 -20.52
N GLY A 338 0.08 -29.16 -21.83
CA GLY A 338 -0.39 -27.92 -22.45
C GLY A 338 -1.88 -27.73 -22.19
N SER A 339 -2.23 -26.95 -21.17
CA SER A 339 -3.61 -26.53 -20.93
C SER A 339 -3.71 -25.02 -20.83
N ASN A 340 -4.66 -24.43 -21.57
CA ASN A 340 -4.99 -23.01 -21.53
C ASN A 340 -5.56 -22.65 -20.14
N TYR A 341 -4.88 -21.80 -19.38
CA TYR A 341 -5.31 -21.39 -18.05
C TYR A 341 -6.25 -20.17 -18.10
N ASN A 342 -7.53 -20.40 -17.76
CA ASN A 342 -8.47 -19.39 -17.24
C ASN A 342 -8.90 -19.93 -15.87
N GLU A 343 -8.46 -19.31 -14.77
CA GLU A 343 -8.86 -19.76 -13.43
C GLU A 343 -10.09 -18.99 -12.95
N GLU A 344 -11.14 -19.75 -12.58
CA GLU A 344 -12.24 -19.26 -11.76
C GLU A 344 -11.98 -19.77 -10.34
N HIS A 345 -11.74 -18.86 -9.41
CA HIS A 345 -11.55 -19.24 -8.01
C HIS A 345 -12.83 -18.98 -7.23
N PHE A 346 -13.37 -20.06 -6.65
CA PHE A 346 -14.38 -20.01 -5.61
C PHE A 346 -13.70 -20.30 -4.28
N ILE A 347 -13.63 -19.31 -3.40
CA ILE A 347 -13.04 -19.49 -2.08
C ILE A 347 -14.07 -19.10 -1.03
N LEU A 348 -14.44 -20.10 -0.22
CA LEU A 348 -15.25 -19.95 0.98
C LEU A 348 -14.28 -19.72 2.14
N THR A 349 -14.44 -18.62 2.89
CA THR A 349 -13.57 -18.28 4.04
C THR A 349 -14.38 -18.03 5.30
#